data_AF-A0A5P6PC65-F1
#
_entry.id   AF-A0A5P6PC65-F1
#
_cell.length_a   1.000
_cell.length_b   1.000
_cell.length_c   1.000
_cell.angle_alpha   90.00
_cell.angle_beta   90.00
_cell.angle_gamma   90.00
#
_symmetry.space_group_name_H-M   'P 1'
#
loop_
_entity.id
_entity.type
_entity.pdbx_description
1 polymer ?
#
loop_
_entity_poly.entity_id
_entity_poly.type
_entity_poly.pdbx_seq_one_letter_code
_entity_poly.pdbx_strand_id
1 'polypeptide(L)'
;MSDEIEGECVQEPVRLPARRTTTSAASKGTSKARTLTEIRSVARSHTRTAIRVLAGIMRSDDATPAARLAAANAILDRGWGKATQPVENGEDGVLELIHRIERIIVRPGETSGGDVGHDA
;
A
#
# COMPACT_ATOMS: atom_id res chain seq x y z
N MET A 1 43.42 35.24 -4.68
CA MET A 1 42.49 34.11 -4.83
C MET A 1 42.04 33.80 -3.41
N SER A 2 41.10 34.60 -2.91
CA SER A 2 39.66 34.26 -2.87
C SER A 2 39.37 33.44 -1.62
N ASP A 3 38.42 33.76 -0.75
CA ASP A 3 37.52 34.89 -0.60
C ASP A 3 37.10 34.91 0.88
N GLU A 4 36.79 36.10 1.37
CA GLU A 4 36.36 36.41 2.73
C GLU A 4 35.10 35.62 3.12
N ILE A 5 35.18 34.90 4.25
CA ILE A 5 34.01 34.39 4.96
C ILE A 5 33.67 35.38 6.07
N GLU A 6 32.53 36.07 5.93
CA GLU A 6 31.62 36.49 7.00
C GLU A 6 30.67 37.56 6.45
N GLY A 7 29.53 37.09 5.94
CA GLY A 7 28.40 37.91 5.53
C GLY A 7 27.24 37.68 6.50
N GLU A 8 27.11 38.60 7.44
CA GLU A 8 25.95 38.81 8.31
C GLU A 8 24.65 38.88 7.48
N CYS A 9 23.62 38.13 7.88
CA CYS A 9 22.27 38.30 7.34
C CYS A 9 21.30 38.50 8.51
N VAL A 10 21.18 39.75 8.94
CA VAL A 10 20.06 40.24 9.74
C VAL A 10 18.87 40.44 8.81
N GLN A 11 17.77 39.72 9.02
CA GLN A 11 16.44 40.16 8.56
C GLN A 11 15.35 39.84 9.60
N GLU A 12 14.64 40.89 9.97
CA GLU A 12 13.55 41.03 10.95
C GLU A 12 12.25 40.23 10.61
N PRO A 13 11.30 40.10 11.57
CA PRO A 13 10.16 39.21 11.46
C PRO A 13 9.03 39.76 10.56
N VAL A 14 8.68 38.98 9.53
CA VAL A 14 7.46 39.23 8.73
C VAL A 14 6.22 38.84 9.54
N ARG A 15 5.33 39.80 9.83
CA ARG A 15 3.97 39.54 10.36
C ARG A 15 2.90 39.50 9.26
N LEU A 16 1.91 38.62 9.50
CA LEU A 16 0.50 38.53 9.03
C LEU A 16 0.17 37.63 7.82
N PRO A 17 -1.05 37.02 7.73
CA PRO A 17 -2.25 37.16 8.59
C PRO A 17 -2.87 35.85 9.14
N ALA A 18 -3.91 36.04 9.96
CA ALA A 18 -4.70 35.08 10.73
C ALA A 18 -5.15 33.80 10.00
N ARG A 19 -4.83 32.64 10.60
CA ARG A 19 -5.34 31.33 10.19
C ARG A 19 -6.79 31.17 10.64
N ARG A 20 -7.71 31.27 9.69
CA ARG A 20 -9.15 31.00 9.86
C ARG A 20 -9.37 29.59 10.42
N THR A 21 -10.18 29.54 11.46
CA THR A 21 -10.80 28.34 12.03
C THR A 21 -11.82 27.78 11.05
N THR A 22 -11.80 26.46 10.81
CA THR A 22 -13.02 25.65 10.64
C THR A 22 -12.70 24.17 10.88
N THR A 23 -13.29 23.65 11.97
CA THR A 23 -13.83 22.30 12.15
C THR A 23 -12.85 21.12 12.20
N SER A 24 -12.27 20.94 13.39
CA SER A 24 -11.79 19.67 13.91
C SER A 24 -12.97 18.80 14.39
N ALA A 25 -13.58 18.03 13.50
CA ALA A 25 -14.47 16.93 13.89
C ALA A 25 -14.42 15.84 12.82
N ALA A 26 -13.92 14.64 13.19
CA ALA A 26 -13.79 13.41 12.38
C ALA A 26 -12.40 12.98 11.81
N SER A 27 -11.26 13.36 12.44
CA SER A 27 -9.91 12.98 11.95
C SER A 27 -9.25 11.75 12.62
N LYS A 28 -9.81 11.21 13.72
CA LYS A 28 -9.06 10.30 14.59
C LYS A 28 -8.84 8.87 14.04
N GLY A 29 -9.62 8.43 13.05
CA GLY A 29 -9.51 7.09 12.44
C GLY A 29 -8.88 7.05 11.04
N THR A 30 -9.01 8.11 10.26
CA THR A 30 -8.61 8.14 8.83
C THR A 30 -7.14 8.52 8.62
N SER A 31 -6.56 9.32 9.51
CA SER A 31 -5.15 9.76 9.41
C SER A 31 -4.17 8.59 9.57
N LYS A 32 -4.29 7.79 10.65
CA LYS A 32 -3.44 6.61 10.87
C LYS A 32 -3.57 5.56 9.77
N ALA A 33 -4.79 5.33 9.28
CA ALA A 33 -5.04 4.38 8.21
C ALA A 33 -4.41 4.82 6.88
N ARG A 34 -4.47 6.11 6.55
CA ARG A 34 -3.75 6.68 5.39
C ARG A 34 -2.24 6.53 5.54
N THR A 35 -1.67 6.93 6.69
CA THR A 35 -0.22 6.77 6.94
C THR A 35 0.23 5.32 6.82
N LEU A 36 -0.53 4.36 7.38
CA LEU A 36 -0.20 2.94 7.26
C LEU A 36 -0.27 2.44 5.81
N THR A 37 -1.23 2.94 5.03
CA THR A 37 -1.36 2.62 3.60
C THR A 37 -0.20 3.18 2.80
N GLU A 38 0.25 4.40 3.10
CA GLU A 38 1.42 5.04 2.51
C GLU A 38 2.71 4.27 2.82
N ILE A 39 2.94 3.89 4.08
CA ILE A 39 4.09 3.06 4.49
C ILE A 39 4.10 1.73 3.73
N ARG A 40 2.95 1.06 3.61
CA ARG A 40 2.83 -0.19 2.86
C ARG A 40 3.11 0.01 1.37
N SER A 41 2.69 1.14 0.80
CA SER A 41 2.95 1.48 -0.61
C SER A 41 4.45 1.62 -0.86
N VAL A 42 5.13 2.41 -0.03
CA VAL A 42 6.60 2.60 -0.11
C VAL A 42 7.31 1.26 0.08
N ALA A 43 6.92 0.45 1.07
CA ALA A 43 7.50 -0.88 1.27
C ALA A 43 7.36 -1.79 0.05
N ARG A 44 6.17 -1.81 -0.59
CA ARG A 44 5.95 -2.58 -1.83
C ARG A 44 6.80 -2.08 -2.99
N SER A 45 7.09 -0.79 -3.08
CA SER A 45 7.97 -0.25 -4.12
C SER A 45 9.38 -0.86 -4.07
N HIS A 46 9.86 -1.28 -2.89
CA HIS A 46 11.17 -1.91 -2.73
C HIS A 46 11.22 -3.39 -3.12
N THR A 47 10.09 -4.01 -3.49
CA THR A 47 10.00 -5.45 -3.77
C THR A 47 11.04 -5.91 -4.79
N ARG A 48 11.22 -5.15 -5.88
CA ARG A 48 12.20 -5.49 -6.93
C ARG A 48 13.64 -5.51 -6.41
N THR A 49 14.00 -4.53 -5.59
CA THR A 49 15.33 -4.44 -4.98
C THR A 49 15.52 -5.54 -3.94
N ALA A 50 14.52 -5.81 -3.10
CA ALA A 50 14.55 -6.89 -2.12
C ALA A 50 14.78 -8.27 -2.78
N ILE A 51 14.08 -8.57 -3.88
CA ILE A 51 14.28 -9.82 -4.64
C ILE A 51 15.72 -9.91 -5.17
N ARG A 52 16.27 -8.81 -5.70
CA ARG A 52 17.67 -8.78 -6.17
C ARG A 52 18.66 -9.07 -5.04
N VAL A 53 18.43 -8.49 -3.87
CA VAL A 53 19.27 -8.73 -2.67
C VAL A 53 19.19 -10.20 -2.24
N LEU A 54 17.99 -10.78 -2.16
CA LEU A 54 17.83 -12.21 -1.84
C LEU A 54 18.56 -13.11 -2.86
N ALA A 55 18.42 -12.80 -4.15
CA ALA A 55 19.11 -13.54 -5.20
C ALA A 55 20.64 -13.38 -5.11
N GLY A 56 21.12 -12.21 -4.69
CA GLY A 56 22.53 -11.95 -4.40
C GLY A 56 23.04 -12.79 -3.22
N ILE A 57 22.34 -12.77 -2.08
CA ILE A 57 22.67 -13.58 -0.90
C ILE A 57 22.72 -15.07 -1.25
N MET A 58 21.72 -15.56 -2.00
CA MET A 58 21.64 -16.96 -2.42
C MET A 58 22.84 -17.42 -3.26
N ARG A 59 23.49 -16.51 -4.00
CA ARG A 59 24.65 -16.80 -4.85
C ARG A 59 26.00 -16.42 -4.21
N SER A 60 25.98 -15.84 -3.01
CA SER A 60 27.21 -15.36 -2.37
C SER A 60 27.89 -16.49 -1.59
N ASP A 61 29.16 -16.74 -1.89
CA ASP A 61 29.97 -17.73 -1.16
C ASP A 61 30.32 -17.25 0.27
N ASP A 62 30.36 -15.93 0.49
CA ASP A 62 30.61 -15.32 1.80
C ASP A 62 29.40 -15.39 2.75
N ALA A 63 28.20 -15.65 2.21
CA ALA A 63 27.00 -15.80 3.02
C ALA A 63 27.00 -17.16 3.74
N THR A 64 26.52 -17.21 4.99
CA THR A 64 26.38 -18.47 5.70
C THR A 64 25.42 -19.42 4.94
N PRO A 65 25.62 -20.75 5.02
CA PRO A 65 24.71 -21.70 4.37
C PRO A 65 23.23 -21.49 4.75
N ALA A 66 22.98 -21.15 6.02
CA ALA A 66 21.63 -20.83 6.51
C ALA A 66 21.04 -19.57 5.86
N ALA A 67 21.85 -18.52 5.66
CA ALA A 67 21.40 -17.30 4.99
C ALA A 67 21.04 -17.55 3.52
N ARG A 68 21.82 -18.38 2.81
CA ARG A 68 21.51 -18.79 1.43
C ARG A 68 20.21 -19.58 1.35
N LEU A 69 20.02 -20.56 2.24
CA LEU A 69 18.79 -21.36 2.34
C LEU A 69 17.57 -20.47 2.63
N ALA A 70 17.69 -19.55 3.59
CA ALA A 70 16.63 -18.61 3.91
C ALA A 70 16.26 -17.71 2.73
N ALA A 71 17.26 -17.22 1.98
CA ALA A 71 17.04 -16.41 0.79
C ALA A 71 16.36 -17.20 -0.35
N ALA A 72 16.77 -18.45 -0.57
CA ALA A 72 16.16 -19.34 -1.56
C ALA A 72 14.69 -19.63 -1.23
N ASN A 73 14.39 -20.05 0.01
CA ASN A 73 13.03 -20.30 0.47
C ASN A 73 12.16 -19.05 0.31
N ALA A 74 12.67 -17.88 0.72
CA ALA A 74 11.97 -16.62 0.58
C ALA A 74 11.57 -16.28 -0.87
N ILE A 75 12.39 -16.65 -1.86
CA ILE A 75 12.05 -16.45 -3.28
C ILE A 75 10.97 -17.45 -3.72
N LEU A 76 11.14 -18.74 -3.38
CA LEU A 76 10.19 -19.80 -3.76
C LEU A 76 8.81 -19.58 -3.17
N ASP A 77 8.73 -19.20 -1.89
CA ASP A 77 7.47 -18.91 -1.20
C ASP A 77 6.68 -17.79 -1.86
N ARG A 78 7.36 -16.84 -2.51
CA ARG A 78 6.73 -15.72 -3.23
C ARG A 78 6.33 -16.07 -4.65
N GLY A 79 7.06 -16.96 -5.32
CA GLY A 79 6.77 -17.41 -6.68
C GLY A 79 5.69 -18.50 -6.75
N TRP A 80 5.69 -19.40 -5.78
CA TRP A 80 4.86 -20.61 -5.77
C TRP A 80 3.87 -20.66 -4.61
N GLY A 81 3.99 -19.72 -3.66
CA GLY A 81 3.21 -19.75 -2.42
C GLY A 81 3.81 -20.68 -1.37
N LYS A 82 3.20 -20.68 -0.19
CA LYS A 82 3.49 -21.66 0.88
C LYS A 82 2.68 -22.92 0.65
N ALA A 83 3.23 -24.07 1.04
CA ALA A 83 2.47 -25.31 1.07
C ALA A 83 1.18 -25.12 1.88
N THR A 84 0.06 -25.59 1.33
CA THR A 84 -1.25 -25.58 1.99
C THR A 84 -1.10 -26.18 3.37
N GLN A 85 -1.28 -25.36 4.41
CA GLN A 85 -1.24 -25.84 5.78
C GLN A 85 -2.48 -26.72 6.00
N PRO A 86 -2.33 -27.99 6.43
CA PRO A 86 -3.46 -28.77 6.88
C PRO A 86 -4.10 -28.00 8.04
N VAL A 87 -5.39 -27.70 7.93
CA VAL A 87 -6.11 -27.12 9.05
C VAL A 87 -6.46 -28.27 9.99
N GLU A 88 -5.83 -28.28 11.17
CA GLU A 88 -6.16 -29.23 12.22
C GLU A 88 -7.52 -28.83 12.81
N ASN A 89 -8.52 -29.66 12.57
CA ASN A 89 -9.84 -29.51 13.15
C ASN A 89 -9.74 -29.89 14.63
N GLY A 90 -9.76 -28.91 15.53
CA GLY A 90 -10.05 -29.19 16.93
C GLY A 90 -11.47 -29.71 17.04
N GLU A 91 -11.64 -30.89 17.64
CA GLU A 91 -12.81 -31.70 18.10
C GLU A 91 -14.29 -31.37 17.76
N ASP A 92 -14.61 -30.38 16.92
CA ASP A 92 -15.95 -30.04 16.43
C ASP A 92 -15.84 -29.54 14.98
N GLY A 93 -15.38 -30.44 14.10
CA GLY A 93 -14.97 -30.16 12.73
C GLY A 93 -16.04 -29.58 11.80
N VAL A 94 -16.29 -28.28 11.89
CA VAL A 94 -16.92 -27.51 10.82
C VAL A 94 -16.27 -26.13 10.70
N LEU A 95 -15.25 -26.02 9.85
CA LEU A 95 -14.86 -24.73 9.30
C LEU A 95 -15.74 -24.46 8.07
N GLU A 96 -16.93 -23.91 8.30
CA GLU A 96 -17.71 -23.30 7.23
C GLU A 96 -17.05 -21.97 6.84
N LEU A 97 -15.99 -22.02 6.02
CA LEU A 97 -15.47 -20.82 5.36
C LEU A 97 -16.43 -20.41 4.24
N ILE A 98 -17.65 -19.98 4.59
CA ILE A 98 -18.65 -19.49 3.64
C ILE A 98 -18.36 -18.02 3.37
N HIS A 99 -17.55 -17.74 2.36
CA HIS A 99 -17.53 -16.41 1.74
C HIS A 99 -18.58 -16.37 0.62
N ARG A 100 -19.81 -15.94 0.94
CA ARG A 100 -20.86 -15.69 -0.05
C ARG A 100 -20.64 -14.30 -0.66
N ILE A 101 -20.21 -14.26 -1.93
CA ILE A 101 -20.12 -13.03 -2.71
C ILE A 101 -21.29 -12.99 -3.70
N GLU A 102 -22.15 -11.98 -3.58
CA GLU A 102 -23.25 -11.73 -4.51
C GLU A 102 -22.93 -10.53 -5.41
N ARG A 103 -23.07 -10.72 -6.74
CA ARG A 103 -22.86 -9.67 -7.73
C ARG A 103 -24.15 -9.43 -8.49
N ILE A 104 -24.83 -8.33 -8.19
CA ILE A 104 -26.05 -7.90 -8.89
C ILE A 104 -25.62 -7.00 -10.06
N ILE A 105 -25.88 -7.44 -11.29
CA ILE A 105 -25.65 -6.63 -12.50
C ILE A 105 -26.97 -5.93 -12.83
N VAL A 106 -27.03 -4.62 -12.59
CA VAL A 106 -28.18 -3.78 -12.94
C VAL A 106 -27.94 -3.21 -14.34
N ARG A 107 -28.90 -3.40 -15.27
CA ARG A 107 -28.88 -2.65 -16.53
C ARG A 107 -29.13 -1.17 -16.18
N PRO A 108 -28.30 -0.22 -16.68
CA PRO A 108 -28.63 1.19 -16.52
C PRO A 108 -30.00 1.43 -17.13
N GLY A 109 -30.92 2.03 -16.37
CA GLY A 109 -32.28 2.27 -16.82
C GLY A 109 -32.26 2.99 -18.17
N GLU A 110 -33.07 2.51 -19.12
CA GLU A 110 -33.32 3.23 -20.35
C GLU A 110 -33.92 4.57 -19.95
N THR A 111 -33.14 5.64 -20.08
CA THR A 111 -33.69 6.98 -20.03
C THR A 111 -34.67 7.05 -21.18
N SER A 112 -35.96 6.93 -20.86
CA SER A 112 -37.08 7.17 -21.77
C SER A 112 -36.90 8.59 -22.35
N GLY A 113 -36.20 8.66 -23.47
CA GLY A 113 -36.18 9.81 -24.35
C GLY A 113 -37.54 9.84 -25.01
N GLY A 114 -38.40 10.68 -24.45
CA GLY A 114 -39.76 10.88 -24.93
C GLY A 114 -39.78 11.06 -26.44
N ASP A 115 -40.62 10.25 -27.05
CA ASP A 115 -41.29 10.47 -28.33
C ASP A 115 -41.42 11.97 -28.66
N VAL A 116 -40.72 12.42 -29.69
CA VAL A 116 -41.04 13.65 -30.40
C VAL A 116 -41.41 13.24 -31.81
N GLY A 117 -42.69 12.91 -31.99
CA GLY A 117 -43.30 12.77 -33.30
C GLY A 117 -43.04 14.02 -34.14
N HIS A 118 -42.44 13.82 -35.31
CA HIS A 118 -42.34 14.85 -36.34
C HIS A 118 -43.38 14.52 -37.42
N ASP A 119 -44.57 15.10 -37.28
CA ASP A 119 -45.56 15.20 -38.36
C ASP A 119 -45.29 16.50 -39.14
N ALA A 120 -44.92 16.37 -40.43
CA ALA A 120 -45.32 17.20 -41.58
C ALA A 120 -44.44 16.90 -42.81
#